data_AF-A0A9E1BA55-F1
#
_entry.id   AF-A0A9E1BA55-F1
#
_cell.length_a   1.000
_cell.length_b   1.000
_cell.length_c   1.000
_cell.angle_alpha   90.00
_cell.angle_beta   90.00
_cell.angle_gamma   90.00
#
_symmetry.space_group_name_H-M   'P 1'
#
loop_
_entity.id
_entity.type
_entity.pdbx_description
1 polymer ?
#
loop_
_entity_poly.entity_id
_entity_poly.type
_entity_poly.pdbx_seq_one_letter_code
_entity_poly.pdbx_strand_id
1 'polypeptide(L)'
;MDAETASQSFGVVPPDLSTAGKIYDERFLAALIKNPTMAVKLSHKFNDEHPYPMTAFMGAGGDINAEIADIVAYLKKVSADADAKSKITEEKVFADACQRCHDMKYDKKYTLSNKASLAAYMGSNPPDLSMMIRSKGADYLHKFINDTQKMLPGTAMPRVGLNKAAEDDIVSYIEKVGDSKKAERESTGLYVMIYFFILGIFAWLWKRKVWSELH
;
A
#
# COMPACT_ATOMS: atom_id res chain seq x y z
N MET A 1 8.95 -17.52 -16.72
CA MET A 1 9.02 -18.18 -15.41
C MET A 1 7.67 -17.98 -14.74
N ASP A 2 7.04 -19.04 -14.25
CA ASP A 2 5.78 -18.92 -13.48
C ASP A 2 6.03 -18.33 -12.08
N ALA A 3 4.94 -17.93 -11.40
CA ALA A 3 5.00 -17.27 -10.10
C ALA A 3 5.58 -18.15 -8.99
N GLU A 4 5.32 -19.46 -9.03
CA GLU A 4 5.81 -20.39 -8.00
C GLU A 4 7.33 -20.53 -8.10
N THR A 5 7.84 -20.79 -9.31
CA THR A 5 9.28 -20.89 -9.57
C THR A 5 9.99 -19.58 -9.23
N ALA A 6 9.40 -18.43 -9.58
CA ALA A 6 9.96 -17.13 -9.25
C ALA A 6 9.99 -16.89 -7.73
N SER A 7 8.91 -17.22 -7.03
CA SER A 7 8.83 -17.06 -5.57
C SER A 7 9.79 -17.97 -4.82
N GLN A 8 10.03 -19.20 -5.31
CA GLN A 8 11.02 -20.11 -4.72
C GLN A 8 12.45 -19.63 -4.98
N SER A 9 12.73 -19.07 -6.15
CA SER A 9 14.07 -18.61 -6.53
C SER A 9 14.48 -17.31 -5.84
N PHE A 10 13.53 -16.38 -5.66
CA PHE A 10 13.82 -15.01 -5.19
C PHE A 10 13.18 -14.70 -3.82
N GLY A 11 12.48 -15.66 -3.21
CA GLY A 11 11.69 -15.46 -1.99
C GLY A 11 10.34 -14.78 -2.21
N VAL A 12 10.23 -13.96 -3.26
CA VAL A 12 9.04 -13.18 -3.64
C VAL A 12 8.91 -13.14 -5.16
N VAL A 13 7.69 -13.02 -5.67
CA VAL A 13 7.46 -12.80 -7.10
C VAL A 13 8.01 -11.42 -7.50
N PRO A 14 8.86 -11.32 -8.54
CA PRO A 14 9.36 -10.04 -9.04
C PRO A 14 8.23 -9.10 -9.52
N PRO A 15 8.44 -7.76 -9.47
CA PRO A 15 7.46 -6.79 -9.97
C PRO A 15 7.25 -6.90 -11.49
N ASP A 16 6.01 -6.67 -11.90
CA ASP A 16 5.72 -6.23 -13.27
C ASP A 16 6.18 -4.77 -13.44
N LEU A 17 7.06 -4.53 -14.41
CA LEU A 17 7.60 -3.21 -14.69
C LEU A 17 6.76 -2.41 -15.69
N SER A 18 5.72 -3.01 -16.27
CA SER A 18 4.89 -2.36 -17.29
C SER A 18 4.25 -1.06 -16.80
N THR A 19 3.93 -0.96 -15.51
CA THR A 19 3.30 0.22 -14.90
C THR A 19 4.26 1.06 -14.06
N ALA A 20 5.51 0.61 -13.88
CA ALA A 20 6.44 1.16 -12.92
C ALA A 20 6.70 2.66 -13.12
N GLY A 21 6.83 3.11 -14.37
CA GLY A 21 7.06 4.51 -14.70
C GLY A 21 5.85 5.42 -14.46
N LYS A 22 4.65 4.85 -14.31
CA LYS A 22 3.43 5.59 -13.97
C LYS A 22 3.13 5.59 -12.46
N ILE A 23 3.42 4.50 -11.74
CA ILE A 23 2.97 4.34 -10.34
C ILE A 23 4.02 4.74 -9.31
N TYR A 24 5.31 4.61 -9.62
CA TYR A 24 6.38 4.97 -8.70
C TYR A 24 6.85 6.40 -8.92
N ASP A 25 7.38 7.02 -7.85
CA ASP A 25 8.03 8.33 -7.94
C ASP A 25 9.36 8.22 -8.72
N GLU A 26 9.64 9.19 -9.58
CA GLU A 26 10.82 9.15 -10.45
C GLU A 26 12.14 9.15 -9.68
N ARG A 27 12.20 9.89 -8.57
CA ARG A 27 13.39 9.98 -7.72
C ARG A 27 13.55 8.70 -6.92
N PHE A 28 12.44 8.12 -6.48
CA PHE A 28 12.44 6.79 -5.89
C PHE A 28 12.96 5.73 -6.89
N LEU A 29 12.47 5.70 -8.13
CA LEU A 29 12.95 4.76 -9.15
C LEU A 29 14.46 4.92 -9.39
N ALA A 30 14.93 6.14 -9.58
CA ALA A 30 16.36 6.41 -9.75
C ALA A 30 17.17 5.96 -8.53
N ALA A 31 16.69 6.25 -7.32
CA ALA A 31 17.33 5.81 -6.07
C ALA A 31 17.31 4.29 -5.92
N LEU A 32 16.21 3.62 -6.30
CA LEU A 32 16.06 2.17 -6.24
C LEU A 32 17.05 1.48 -7.17
N ILE A 33 17.24 1.98 -8.39
CA ILE A 33 18.21 1.46 -9.34
C ILE A 33 19.65 1.66 -8.82
N LYS A 34 19.93 2.82 -8.22
CA LYS A 34 21.27 3.19 -7.74
C LYS A 34 21.67 2.51 -6.44
N ASN A 35 20.76 2.43 -5.47
CA ASN A 35 20.98 1.83 -4.15
C ASN A 35 19.65 1.27 -3.60
N PRO A 36 19.32 0.02 -3.96
CA PRO A 36 18.02 -0.56 -3.63
C PRO A 36 17.72 -0.56 -2.14
N THR A 37 18.66 -1.06 -1.31
CA THR A 37 18.49 -1.22 0.14
C THR A 37 18.17 0.12 0.83
N MET A 38 18.86 1.19 0.44
CA MET A 38 18.59 2.54 0.94
C MET A 38 17.25 3.07 0.45
N ALA A 39 16.94 2.91 -0.84
CA ALA A 39 15.71 3.44 -1.43
C ALA A 39 14.45 2.86 -0.76
N VAL A 40 14.46 1.56 -0.47
CA VAL A 40 13.37 0.87 0.20
C VAL A 40 13.41 0.95 1.73
N LYS A 41 14.40 1.66 2.31
CA LYS A 41 14.59 1.82 3.75
C LYS A 41 14.73 0.50 4.53
N LEU A 42 15.52 -0.44 4.01
CA LEU A 42 15.74 -1.76 4.64
C LEU A 42 17.19 -2.03 5.08
N SER A 43 18.01 -0.98 5.26
CA SER A 43 19.40 -1.13 5.72
C SER A 43 19.55 -1.73 7.12
N HIS A 44 18.49 -1.73 7.94
CA HIS A 44 18.48 -2.43 9.23
C HIS A 44 18.32 -3.95 9.10
N LYS A 45 17.89 -4.43 7.92
CA LYS A 45 17.65 -5.84 7.63
C LYS A 45 18.68 -6.43 6.67
N PHE A 46 19.11 -5.65 5.69
CA PHE A 46 20.06 -6.08 4.66
C PHE A 46 21.35 -5.28 4.77
N ASN A 47 22.47 -5.99 4.76
CA ASN A 47 23.84 -5.49 4.94
C ASN A 47 24.81 -6.33 4.10
N ASP A 48 26.12 -6.19 4.33
CA ASP A 48 27.13 -6.89 3.53
C ASP A 48 27.11 -8.41 3.78
N GLU A 49 26.77 -8.86 4.99
CA GLU A 49 26.61 -10.29 5.30
C GLU A 49 25.30 -10.89 4.77
N HIS A 50 24.24 -10.08 4.70
CA HIS A 50 22.91 -10.45 4.22
C HIS A 50 22.49 -9.46 3.12
N PRO A 51 23.02 -9.61 1.90
CA PRO A 51 22.79 -8.64 0.83
C PRO A 51 21.33 -8.62 0.40
N TYR A 52 20.88 -7.43 -0.01
CA TYR A 52 19.55 -7.29 -0.60
C TYR A 52 19.51 -8.01 -1.96
N PRO A 53 18.45 -8.78 -2.29
CA PRO A 53 18.43 -9.61 -3.49
C PRO A 53 18.54 -8.82 -4.81
N MET A 54 18.04 -7.59 -4.85
CA MET A 54 18.24 -6.71 -6.00
C MET A 54 19.60 -6.04 -5.85
N THR A 55 20.52 -6.35 -6.77
CA THR A 55 21.81 -5.68 -6.83
C THR A 55 21.65 -4.25 -7.34
N ALA A 56 22.51 -3.35 -6.85
CA ALA A 56 22.59 -2.01 -7.40
C ALA A 56 23.10 -2.05 -8.84
N PHE A 57 22.58 -1.15 -9.69
CA PHE A 57 23.05 -1.01 -11.06
C PHE A 57 24.46 -0.39 -11.05
N MET A 58 25.43 -1.08 -11.65
CA MET A 58 26.85 -0.69 -11.65
C MET A 58 27.26 0.16 -12.86
N GLY A 59 26.32 0.50 -13.74
CA GLY A 59 26.57 1.22 -14.99
C GLY A 59 26.89 0.29 -16.15
N ALA A 60 26.75 0.82 -17.38
CA ALA A 60 27.05 0.15 -18.65
C ALA A 60 28.33 0.69 -19.32
N GLY A 61 29.16 1.41 -18.56
CA GLY A 61 30.44 1.97 -19.02
C GLY A 61 30.38 3.45 -19.41
N GLY A 62 29.21 4.09 -19.36
CA GLY A 62 29.03 5.54 -19.53
C GLY A 62 28.86 6.30 -18.20
N ASP A 63 28.26 7.49 -18.27
CA ASP A 63 27.82 8.20 -17.08
C ASP A 63 26.60 7.50 -16.46
N ILE A 64 26.81 6.87 -15.32
CA ILE A 64 25.79 6.14 -14.57
C ILE A 64 24.54 6.97 -14.29
N ASN A 65 24.67 8.29 -14.07
CA ASN A 65 23.49 9.11 -13.76
C ASN A 65 22.63 9.33 -15.01
N ALA A 66 23.26 9.50 -16.18
CA ALA A 66 22.57 9.57 -17.46
C ALA A 66 21.89 8.23 -17.79
N GLU A 67 22.60 7.12 -17.62
CA GLU A 67 22.05 5.77 -17.85
C GLU A 67 20.84 5.48 -16.94
N ILE A 68 20.90 5.86 -15.66
CA ILE A 68 19.75 5.74 -14.75
C ILE A 68 18.57 6.60 -15.21
N ALA A 69 18.83 7.84 -15.65
CA ALA A 69 17.80 8.71 -16.17
C ALA A 69 17.13 8.12 -17.42
N ASP A 70 17.91 7.50 -18.32
CA ASP A 70 17.42 6.82 -19.52
C ASP A 70 16.56 5.60 -19.17
N ILE A 71 16.95 4.80 -18.16
CA ILE A 71 16.15 3.68 -17.66
C ILE A 71 14.81 4.19 -17.12
N VAL A 72 14.82 5.25 -16.31
CA VAL A 72 13.58 5.83 -15.76
C VAL A 72 12.69 6.39 -16.88
N ALA A 73 13.28 7.06 -17.88
CA ALA A 73 12.55 7.55 -19.04
C ALA A 73 11.94 6.41 -19.87
N TYR A 74 12.67 5.30 -20.05
CA TYR A 74 12.17 4.10 -20.70
C TYR A 74 10.98 3.50 -19.95
N LEU A 75 11.07 3.36 -18.62
CA LEU A 75 9.95 2.87 -17.80
C LEU A 75 8.72 3.77 -17.94
N LYS A 76 8.89 5.10 -17.94
CA LYS A 76 7.78 6.05 -18.18
C LYS A 76 7.13 5.83 -19.54
N LYS A 77 7.93 5.63 -20.59
CA LYS A 77 7.42 5.35 -21.94
C LYS A 77 6.63 4.03 -21.97
N VAL A 78 7.19 2.95 -21.41
CA VAL A 78 6.53 1.64 -21.34
C VAL A 78 5.20 1.74 -20.60
N SER A 79 5.14 2.49 -19.50
CA SER A 79 3.91 2.71 -18.75
C SER A 79 2.88 3.58 -19.47
N ALA A 80 3.32 4.55 -20.26
CA ALA A 80 2.42 5.31 -21.13
C ALA A 80 1.80 4.42 -22.22
N ASP A 81 2.61 3.56 -22.85
CA ASP A 81 2.14 2.59 -23.86
C ASP A 81 1.18 1.57 -23.25
N ALA A 82 1.45 1.13 -22.01
CA ALA A 82 0.57 0.24 -21.26
C ALA A 82 -0.79 0.92 -20.95
N ASP A 83 -0.77 2.16 -20.42
CA ASP A 83 -1.99 2.91 -20.08
C ASP A 83 -2.86 3.21 -21.31
N ALA A 84 -2.23 3.45 -22.47
CA ALA A 84 -2.91 3.69 -23.73
C ALA A 84 -3.60 2.43 -24.27
N LYS A 85 -3.02 1.25 -24.07
CA LYS A 85 -3.61 -0.04 -24.48
C LYS A 85 -4.71 -0.50 -23.54
N SER A 86 -4.47 -0.38 -22.25
CA SER A 86 -5.42 -0.75 -21.21
C SER A 86 -5.24 0.19 -20.04
N LYS A 87 -6.29 0.92 -19.70
CA LYS A 87 -6.24 1.93 -18.65
C LYS A 87 -5.74 1.29 -17.36
N ILE A 88 -4.68 1.85 -16.78
CA ILE A 88 -4.16 1.43 -15.48
C ILE A 88 -5.16 1.92 -14.42
N THR A 89 -5.87 0.96 -13.83
CA THR A 89 -6.89 1.17 -12.79
C THR A 89 -6.27 1.07 -11.40
N GLU A 90 -7.00 1.56 -10.38
CA GLU A 90 -6.62 1.41 -8.96
C GLU A 90 -6.33 -0.05 -8.58
N GLU A 91 -7.09 -1.00 -9.14
CA GLU A 91 -6.88 -2.44 -8.94
C GLU A 91 -5.54 -2.91 -9.54
N LYS A 92 -5.16 -2.43 -10.73
CA LYS A 92 -3.86 -2.75 -11.33
C LYS A 92 -2.72 -2.12 -10.53
N VAL A 93 -2.89 -0.90 -10.02
CA VAL A 93 -1.91 -0.27 -9.12
C VAL A 93 -1.71 -1.14 -7.86
N PHE A 94 -2.80 -1.62 -7.25
CA PHE A 94 -2.73 -2.53 -6.11
C PHE A 94 -2.03 -3.86 -6.46
N ALA A 95 -2.36 -4.45 -7.61
CA ALA A 95 -1.77 -5.70 -8.07
C ALA A 95 -0.24 -5.60 -8.19
N ASP A 96 0.26 -4.51 -8.77
CA ASP A 96 1.69 -4.31 -9.03
C ASP A 96 2.46 -3.88 -7.78
N ALA A 97 1.86 -3.02 -6.95
CA ALA A 97 2.52 -2.46 -5.79
C ALA A 97 2.46 -3.38 -4.56
N CYS A 98 1.30 -3.98 -4.28
CA CYS A 98 1.01 -4.62 -2.99
C CYS A 98 0.76 -6.13 -3.08
N GLN A 99 0.10 -6.61 -4.13
CA GLN A 99 -0.39 -8.00 -4.20
C GLN A 99 0.73 -9.04 -4.29
N ARG A 100 1.97 -8.66 -4.58
CA ARG A 100 3.13 -9.57 -4.51
C ARG A 100 3.34 -10.16 -3.11
N CYS A 101 2.92 -9.41 -2.08
CA CYS A 101 3.17 -9.74 -0.68
C CYS A 101 1.86 -9.87 0.12
N HIS A 102 0.83 -9.11 -0.25
CA HIS A 102 -0.39 -9.00 0.54
C HIS A 102 -1.58 -9.69 -0.08
N ASP A 103 -2.41 -10.27 0.79
CA ASP A 103 -3.77 -10.67 0.46
C ASP A 103 -4.72 -9.46 0.51
N MET A 104 -5.79 -9.51 -0.30
CA MET A 104 -6.99 -8.67 -0.22
C MET A 104 -8.21 -9.59 -0.35
N LYS A 105 -8.42 -10.43 0.66
CA LYS A 105 -9.40 -11.54 0.65
C LYS A 105 -10.83 -11.08 0.37
N TYR A 106 -11.25 -9.90 0.83
CA TYR A 106 -12.61 -9.43 0.59
C TYR A 106 -12.88 -9.10 -0.88
N ASP A 107 -11.83 -8.82 -1.66
CA ASP A 107 -11.90 -8.71 -3.12
C ASP A 107 -11.33 -9.95 -3.84
N LYS A 108 -11.18 -11.06 -3.13
CA LYS A 108 -10.68 -12.35 -3.65
C LYS A 108 -9.31 -12.24 -4.34
N LYS A 109 -8.48 -11.26 -3.95
CA LYS A 109 -7.07 -11.19 -4.38
C LYS A 109 -6.21 -11.85 -3.31
N TYR A 110 -5.28 -12.68 -3.77
CA TYR A 110 -4.35 -13.38 -2.90
C TYR A 110 -2.93 -13.01 -3.30
N THR A 111 -2.03 -13.12 -2.34
CA THR A 111 -0.61 -12.90 -2.55
C THR A 111 -0.10 -13.76 -3.71
N LEU A 112 0.64 -13.14 -4.62
CA LEU A 112 1.21 -13.84 -5.79
C LEU A 112 2.36 -14.78 -5.39
N SER A 113 2.99 -14.53 -4.24
CA SER A 113 4.14 -15.29 -3.77
C SER A 113 3.74 -16.50 -2.94
N ASN A 114 4.55 -17.55 -3.00
CA ASN A 114 4.42 -18.69 -2.10
C ASN A 114 4.58 -18.24 -0.65
N LYS A 115 3.67 -18.65 0.24
CA LYS A 115 3.65 -18.21 1.65
C LYS A 115 4.89 -18.63 2.44
N ALA A 116 5.45 -19.80 2.17
CA ALA A 116 6.64 -20.27 2.88
C ALA A 116 7.87 -19.45 2.46
N SER A 117 8.07 -19.27 1.15
CA SER A 117 9.15 -18.44 0.61
C SER A 117 9.03 -16.99 1.06
N LEU A 118 7.80 -16.44 1.04
CA LEU A 118 7.54 -15.07 1.46
C LEU A 118 7.79 -14.89 2.96
N ALA A 119 7.39 -15.85 3.81
CA ALA A 119 7.68 -15.79 5.24
C ALA A 119 9.18 -15.90 5.53
N ALA A 120 9.92 -16.75 4.80
CA ALA A 120 11.38 -16.83 4.92
C ALA A 120 12.04 -15.50 4.48
N TYR A 121 11.55 -14.90 3.40
CA TYR A 121 12.04 -13.63 2.89
C TYR A 121 11.73 -12.46 3.83
N MET A 122 10.49 -12.35 4.32
CA MET A 122 10.00 -11.23 5.11
C MET A 122 10.21 -11.39 6.61
N GLY A 123 10.50 -12.59 7.10
CA GLY A 123 10.52 -12.97 8.52
C GLY A 123 9.13 -13.38 9.06
N SER A 124 8.06 -12.95 8.41
CA SER A 124 6.69 -13.38 8.69
C SER A 124 5.81 -13.14 7.46
N ASN A 125 4.66 -13.82 7.39
CA ASN A 125 3.68 -13.51 6.36
C ASN A 125 3.11 -12.10 6.54
N PRO A 126 3.06 -11.27 5.48
CA PRO A 126 2.39 -9.97 5.54
C PRO A 126 0.90 -10.09 5.86
N PRO A 127 0.30 -9.09 6.53
CA PRO A 127 -1.12 -9.12 6.88
C PRO A 127 -2.02 -9.03 5.64
N ASP A 128 -3.24 -9.53 5.78
CA ASP A 128 -4.32 -9.26 4.82
C ASP A 128 -4.77 -7.78 4.92
N LEU A 129 -5.00 -7.15 3.78
CA LEU A 129 -5.29 -5.72 3.71
C LEU A 129 -6.78 -5.38 3.75
N SER A 130 -7.67 -6.38 3.72
CA SER A 130 -9.13 -6.18 3.58
C SER A 130 -9.73 -5.31 4.67
N MET A 131 -9.13 -5.28 5.86
CA MET A 131 -9.64 -4.52 7.01
C MET A 131 -8.67 -3.45 7.51
N MET A 132 -7.60 -3.18 6.76
CA MET A 132 -6.56 -2.24 7.18
C MET A 132 -7.07 -0.80 7.20
N ILE A 133 -7.93 -0.41 6.25
CA ILE A 133 -8.56 0.92 6.27
C ILE A 133 -9.40 1.15 7.53
N ARG A 134 -10.18 0.15 7.98
CA ARG A 134 -11.04 0.28 9.15
C ARG A 134 -10.27 0.27 10.47
N SER A 135 -9.15 -0.46 10.52
CA SER A 135 -8.33 -0.59 11.73
C SER A 135 -7.31 0.53 11.91
N LYS A 136 -6.84 1.16 10.82
CA LYS A 136 -5.79 2.19 10.85
C LYS A 136 -6.25 3.56 10.38
N GLY A 137 -7.26 3.64 9.51
CA GLY A 137 -7.70 4.88 8.88
C GLY A 137 -6.83 5.29 7.69
N ALA A 138 -7.39 6.11 6.80
CA ALA A 138 -6.72 6.57 5.57
C ALA A 138 -5.43 7.35 5.86
N ASP A 139 -5.47 8.27 6.83
CA ASP A 139 -4.32 9.12 7.20
C ASP A 139 -3.09 8.29 7.64
N TYR A 140 -3.33 7.21 8.40
CA TYR A 140 -2.26 6.28 8.77
C TYR A 140 -1.70 5.60 7.51
N LEU A 141 -2.55 5.08 6.62
CA LEU A 141 -2.09 4.36 5.43
C LEU A 141 -1.26 5.26 4.51
N HIS A 142 -1.69 6.51 4.26
CA HIS A 142 -0.91 7.50 3.51
C HIS A 142 0.49 7.72 4.09
N LYS A 143 0.59 7.84 5.42
CA LYS A 143 1.87 8.06 6.10
C LYS A 143 2.73 6.79 6.14
N PHE A 144 2.12 5.60 6.09
CA PHE A 144 2.80 4.33 6.28
C PHE A 144 3.41 3.76 5.00
N ILE A 145 2.64 3.75 3.90
CA ILE A 145 2.99 3.02 2.67
C ILE A 145 4.37 3.44 2.12
N ASN A 146 4.65 4.74 2.15
CA ASN A 146 5.89 5.32 1.65
C ASN A 146 6.96 5.58 2.73
N ASP A 147 6.65 5.33 4.01
CA ASP A 147 7.59 5.49 5.11
C ASP A 147 7.29 4.55 6.29
N THR A 148 7.49 3.25 6.05
CA THR A 148 7.13 2.19 7.01
C THR A 148 7.88 2.32 8.34
N GLN A 149 9.16 2.69 8.28
CA GLN A 149 10.04 2.80 9.44
C GLN A 149 9.61 3.91 10.42
N LYS A 150 8.92 4.95 9.94
CA LYS A 150 8.47 6.06 10.79
C LYS A 150 7.42 5.63 11.81
N MET A 151 6.55 4.69 11.45
CA MET A 151 5.47 4.22 12.32
C MET A 151 5.72 2.82 12.89
N LEU A 152 6.49 2.00 12.18
CA LEU A 152 6.88 0.67 12.64
C LEU A 152 8.39 0.45 12.41
N PRO A 153 9.25 0.98 13.30
CA PRO A 153 10.70 0.80 13.19
C PRO A 153 11.09 -0.68 13.18
N GLY A 154 12.03 -1.05 12.30
CA GLY A 154 12.54 -2.41 12.18
C GLY A 154 11.65 -3.34 11.35
N THR A 155 10.53 -2.86 10.81
CA THR A 155 9.67 -3.70 9.97
C THR A 155 10.39 -4.16 8.71
N ALA A 156 10.08 -5.39 8.28
CA ALA A 156 10.57 -5.95 7.02
C ALA A 156 9.84 -5.39 5.79
N MET A 157 8.71 -4.70 5.97
CA MET A 157 7.98 -4.08 4.87
C MET A 157 8.81 -2.96 4.23
N PRO A 158 9.21 -3.08 2.95
CA PRO A 158 9.93 -2.02 2.25
C PRO A 158 9.04 -0.79 2.08
N ARG A 159 9.67 0.39 2.01
CA ARG A 159 9.04 1.56 1.40
C ARG A 159 8.65 1.21 -0.04
N VAL A 160 7.38 1.42 -0.38
CA VAL A 160 6.84 1.08 -1.71
C VAL A 160 7.30 2.08 -2.78
N GLY A 161 7.38 3.37 -2.44
CA GLY A 161 7.93 4.40 -3.33
C GLY A 161 6.95 4.93 -4.37
N LEU A 162 5.67 4.87 -4.07
CA LEU A 162 4.60 5.34 -4.94
C LEU A 162 4.64 6.86 -5.06
N ASN A 163 4.26 7.36 -6.24
CA ASN A 163 3.90 8.77 -6.35
C ASN A 163 2.54 9.04 -5.68
N LYS A 164 2.20 10.32 -5.52
CA LYS A 164 1.01 10.70 -4.75
C LYS A 164 -0.30 10.14 -5.34
N ALA A 165 -0.46 10.19 -6.66
CA ALA A 165 -1.65 9.66 -7.32
C ALA A 165 -1.81 8.16 -7.10
N ALA A 166 -0.74 7.38 -7.28
CA ALA A 166 -0.78 5.94 -7.06
C ALA A 166 -0.97 5.55 -5.58
N GLU A 167 -0.42 6.34 -4.64
CA GLU A 167 -0.70 6.16 -3.21
C GLU A 167 -2.18 6.40 -2.90
N ASP A 168 -2.77 7.45 -3.46
CA ASP A 168 -4.19 7.77 -3.32
C ASP A 168 -5.07 6.68 -3.93
N ASP A 169 -4.72 6.17 -5.11
CA ASP A 169 -5.41 5.05 -5.76
C ASP A 169 -5.39 3.79 -4.89
N ILE A 170 -4.26 3.48 -4.23
CA ILE A 170 -4.19 2.33 -3.33
C ILE A 170 -5.06 2.53 -2.09
N VAL A 171 -4.99 3.69 -1.45
CA VAL A 171 -5.81 3.95 -0.26
C VAL A 171 -7.29 3.95 -0.62
N SER A 172 -7.66 4.51 -1.77
CA SER A 172 -9.01 4.43 -2.35
C SER A 172 -9.46 2.99 -2.56
N TYR A 173 -8.62 2.16 -3.19
CA TYR A 173 -8.93 0.75 -3.42
C TYR A 173 -9.11 -0.03 -2.11
N ILE A 174 -8.21 0.15 -1.14
CA ILE A 174 -8.34 -0.49 0.19
C ILE A 174 -9.62 0.00 0.89
N GLU A 175 -9.98 1.28 0.78
CA GLU A 175 -11.22 1.82 1.32
C GLU A 175 -12.46 1.21 0.67
N LYS A 176 -12.47 1.15 -0.67
CA LYS A 176 -13.57 0.55 -1.44
C LYS A 176 -13.81 -0.91 -1.06
N VAL A 177 -12.74 -1.68 -0.83
CA VAL A 177 -12.83 -3.09 -0.44
C VAL A 177 -13.20 -3.25 1.04
N GLY A 178 -12.53 -2.50 1.93
CA GLY A 178 -12.64 -2.69 3.38
C GLY A 178 -13.79 -1.92 4.06
N ASP A 179 -14.30 -0.87 3.43
CA ASP A 179 -15.44 -0.07 3.89
C ASP A 179 -16.41 0.21 2.73
N SER A 180 -16.82 -0.85 2.03
CA SER A 180 -17.71 -0.78 0.86
C SER A 180 -19.08 -0.12 1.12
N LYS A 181 -19.46 0.06 2.39
CA LYS A 181 -20.71 0.72 2.84
C LYS A 181 -20.45 2.02 3.60
N LYS A 182 -19.29 2.65 3.40
CA LYS A 182 -18.91 3.91 4.06
C LYS A 182 -19.96 5.01 3.86
N ALA A 183 -20.40 5.23 2.62
CA ALA A 183 -21.36 6.28 2.30
C ALA A 183 -22.73 6.08 2.97
N GLU A 184 -23.24 4.85 2.96
CA GLU A 184 -24.47 4.49 3.65
C GLU A 184 -24.31 4.59 5.19
N ARG A 185 -23.15 4.21 5.71
CA ARG A 185 -22.82 4.30 7.15
C ARG A 185 -22.75 5.76 7.62
N GLU A 186 -22.09 6.63 6.86
CA GLU A 186 -21.93 8.04 7.22
C GLU A 186 -23.26 8.80 7.14
N SER A 187 -24.04 8.59 6.06
CA SER A 187 -25.37 9.18 5.93
C SER A 187 -26.32 8.70 7.03
N THR A 188 -26.42 7.40 7.26
CA THR A 188 -27.28 6.82 8.31
C THR A 188 -26.82 7.27 9.70
N GLY A 189 -25.51 7.31 9.94
CA GLY A 189 -24.93 7.75 11.21
C GLY A 189 -25.34 9.16 11.59
N LEU A 190 -25.39 10.09 10.63
CA LEU A 190 -25.86 11.46 10.86
C LEU A 190 -27.32 11.50 11.34
N TYR A 191 -28.21 10.77 10.66
CA TYR A 191 -29.62 10.71 11.07
C TYR A 191 -29.79 10.10 12.47
N VAL A 192 -29.03 9.06 12.78
CA VAL A 192 -29.04 8.41 14.11
C VAL A 192 -28.56 9.37 15.20
N MET A 193 -27.49 10.14 14.95
CA MET A 193 -27.01 11.15 15.91
C MET A 193 -28.05 12.23 16.18
N ILE A 194 -28.73 12.73 15.14
CA ILE A 194 -29.81 13.73 15.27
C ILE A 194 -30.98 13.16 16.08
N TYR A 195 -31.40 11.92 15.77
CA TYR A 195 -32.46 11.24 16.49
C TYR A 195 -32.15 11.13 17.99
N PHE A 196 -30.96 10.65 18.35
CA PHE A 196 -30.58 10.51 19.76
C PHE A 196 -30.40 11.84 20.47
N PHE A 197 -29.95 12.89 19.77
CA PHE A 197 -29.91 14.24 20.33
C PHE A 197 -31.31 14.75 20.71
N ILE A 198 -32.28 14.61 19.81
CA ILE A 198 -33.68 15.00 20.05
C ILE A 198 -34.30 14.15 21.16
N LEU A 199 -34.12 12.83 21.12
CA LEU A 199 -34.59 11.91 22.16
C LEU A 199 -33.99 12.26 23.52
N GLY A 200 -32.70 12.62 23.56
CA GLY A 200 -32.01 13.07 24.77
C GLY A 200 -32.63 14.32 25.39
N ILE A 201 -33.04 15.30 24.56
CA ILE A 201 -33.77 16.49 25.01
C ILE A 201 -35.12 16.08 25.63
N PHE A 202 -35.89 15.22 24.95
CA PHE A 202 -37.17 14.75 25.48
C PHE A 202 -37.01 13.97 26.79
N ALA A 203 -36.02 13.09 26.87
CA ALA A 203 -35.71 12.34 28.08
C ALA A 203 -35.31 13.28 29.24
N TRP A 204 -34.54 14.32 28.96
CA TRP A 204 -34.17 15.33 29.96
C TRP A 204 -35.38 16.14 30.45
N LEU A 205 -36.24 16.61 29.54
CA LEU A 205 -37.47 17.31 29.89
C LEU A 205 -38.42 16.42 30.71
N TRP A 206 -38.58 15.16 30.30
CA TRP A 206 -39.39 14.19 31.01
C TRP A 206 -38.85 13.91 32.42
N LYS A 207 -37.54 13.68 32.56
CA LYS A 207 -36.89 13.55 33.87
C LYS A 207 -37.19 14.76 34.75
N ARG A 208 -37.01 15.98 34.23
CA ARG A 208 -37.22 17.22 34.99
C ARG A 208 -38.66 17.32 35.50
N LYS A 209 -39.65 16.97 34.67
CA LYS A 209 -41.07 16.96 35.05
C LYS A 209 -41.36 15.94 36.15
N VAL A 210 -40.91 14.71 36.01
CA VAL A 210 -41.15 13.65 37.02
C VAL A 210 -40.47 14.00 38.35
N TRP A 211 -39.27 14.58 38.31
CA TRP A 211 -38.55 14.94 39.52
C TRP A 211 -39.17 16.11 40.29
N SER A 212 -39.78 17.08 39.61
CA SER A 212 -40.53 18.16 40.28
C SER A 212 -41.81 17.71 40.99
N GLU A 213 -42.29 16.49 40.70
CA GLU A 213 -43.44 15.91 41.40
C GLU A 213 -43.02 15.11 42.65
N LEU A 214 -41.74 14.77 42.78
CA LEU A 214 -41.21 13.92 43.86
C LEU A 214 -40.39 14.69 44.92
N HIS A 215 -39.87 15.87 44.59
CA HIS A 215 -39.12 16.77 45.47
C HIS A 215 -39.59 18.22 45.26
#